data_AF-A0ABD0VM14-F1
#
_entry.id   AF-A0ABD0VM14-F1
#
_cell.length_a   1.000
_cell.length_b   1.000
_cell.length_c   1.000
_cell.angle_alpha   90.00
_cell.angle_beta   90.00
_cell.angle_gamma   90.00
#
_symmetry.space_group_name_H-M   'P 1'
#
loop_
_entity.id
_entity.type
_entity.pdbx_description
1 polymer ?
#
loop_
_entity_poly.entity_id
_entity_poly.type
_entity_poly.pdbx_seq_one_letter_code
_entity_poly.pdbx_strand_id
1 'polypeptide(L)'
;MKYSEEKLRMEFNEDIHVMALYFRLLREHGFEVSKDLLVKSYKDENGCFKSFLFDNIKGMLSLYEASFLAMDGEDEIDDAKEFSLKHLNDFMRSNSSTNPLLAQHIAMALELPLHHRIPKFQAQMFIEDSRHIEEINVDSIVLELGQLDINMTQSIYKRELQEISKYALLEIIKE
;
A
#
# COMPACT_ATOMS: atom_id res chain seq x y z
N MET A 1 12.93 18.93 -6.89
CA MET A 1 12.54 17.86 -5.93
C MET A 1 13.44 17.80 -4.70
N LYS A 2 14.77 17.88 -4.84
CA LYS A 2 15.76 17.84 -3.71
C LYS A 2 15.42 18.71 -2.48
N TYR A 3 15.00 19.96 -2.66
CA TYR A 3 14.60 20.83 -1.53
C TYR A 3 13.41 20.30 -0.72
N SER A 4 12.46 19.63 -1.39
CA SER A 4 11.32 18.99 -0.73
C SER A 4 11.76 17.74 0.06
N GLU A 5 12.69 16.97 -0.50
CA GLU A 5 13.22 15.77 0.16
C GLU A 5 14.03 16.13 1.42
N GLU A 6 14.85 17.18 1.37
CA GLU A 6 15.62 17.66 2.54
C GLU A 6 14.72 18.17 3.66
N LYS A 7 13.66 18.94 3.32
CA LYS A 7 12.70 19.43 4.31
C LYS A 7 11.95 18.28 4.98
N LEU A 8 11.48 17.30 4.20
CA LEU A 8 10.78 16.12 4.74
C LEU A 8 11.67 15.29 5.65
N ARG A 9 12.95 15.12 5.28
CA ARG A 9 13.92 14.48 6.16
C ARG A 9 14.03 15.20 7.50
N MET A 10 14.12 16.53 7.52
CA MET A 10 14.25 17.25 8.79
C MET A 10 13.01 17.12 9.69
N GLU A 11 11.84 16.84 9.12
CA GLU A 11 10.58 16.78 9.86
C GLU A 11 10.18 15.34 10.27
N PHE A 12 10.52 14.33 9.46
CA PHE A 12 10.01 12.95 9.62
C PHE A 12 11.09 11.84 9.56
N ASN A 13 12.38 12.17 9.72
CA ASN A 13 13.49 11.19 9.52
C ASN A 13 13.36 9.88 10.32
N GLU A 14 12.64 9.91 11.43
CA GLU A 14 12.47 8.77 12.35
C GLU A 14 11.11 8.07 12.18
N ASP A 15 10.20 8.63 11.37
CA ASP A 15 8.93 8.00 11.06
C ASP A 15 9.04 7.22 9.74
N ILE A 16 9.41 5.95 9.85
CA ILE A 16 9.51 5.05 8.70
C ILE A 16 8.17 4.88 7.97
N HIS A 17 7.02 4.97 8.65
CA HIS A 17 5.72 4.85 8.01
C HIS A 17 5.52 6.02 7.04
N VAL A 18 5.77 7.24 7.50
CA VAL A 18 5.67 8.45 6.67
C VAL A 18 6.68 8.43 5.52
N MET A 19 7.94 8.09 5.80
CA MET A 19 9.00 8.07 4.78
C MET A 19 8.74 7.02 3.70
N ALA A 20 8.31 5.82 4.09
CA ALA A 20 7.96 4.75 3.15
C ALA A 20 6.72 5.11 2.33
N LEU A 21 5.69 5.71 2.95
CA LEU A 21 4.50 6.17 2.26
C LEU A 21 4.83 7.24 1.22
N TYR A 22 5.64 8.24 1.59
CA TYR A 22 6.08 9.30 0.69
C TYR A 22 6.84 8.74 -0.52
N PHE A 23 7.82 7.87 -0.27
CA PHE A 23 8.58 7.19 -1.31
C PHE A 23 7.66 6.41 -2.26
N ARG A 24 6.75 5.61 -1.69
CA ARG A 24 5.82 4.76 -2.44
C ARG A 24 4.90 5.59 -3.33
N LEU A 25 4.20 6.57 -2.76
CA LEU A 25 3.24 7.39 -3.50
C LEU A 25 3.92 8.15 -4.64
N LEU A 26 5.10 8.71 -4.42
CA LEU A 26 5.78 9.47 -5.46
C LEU A 26 6.26 8.58 -6.61
N ARG A 27 6.86 7.42 -6.31
CA ARG A 27 7.29 6.50 -7.37
C ARG A 27 6.11 5.89 -8.13
N GLU A 28 5.01 5.57 -7.45
CA GLU A 28 3.76 5.13 -8.10
C GLU A 28 3.21 6.16 -9.10
N HIS A 29 3.45 7.45 -8.86
CA HIS A 29 3.03 8.54 -9.75
C HIS A 29 4.13 8.98 -10.73
N GLY A 30 5.20 8.19 -10.87
CA GLY A 30 6.26 8.43 -11.86
C GLY A 30 7.25 9.53 -11.49
N PHE A 31 7.28 9.97 -10.23
CA PHE A 31 8.32 10.89 -9.77
C PHE A 31 9.63 10.15 -9.45
N GLU A 32 10.74 10.75 -9.87
CA GLU A 32 12.07 10.26 -9.56
C GLU A 32 12.45 10.62 -8.12
N VAL A 33 12.44 9.61 -7.24
CA VAL A 33 12.82 9.74 -5.83
C VAL A 33 14.01 8.84 -5.56
N SER A 34 15.06 9.39 -4.94
CA SER A 34 16.27 8.63 -4.62
C SER A 34 16.01 7.53 -3.58
N LYS A 35 16.58 6.33 -3.79
CA LYS A 35 16.60 5.27 -2.77
C LYS A 35 17.18 5.74 -1.44
N ASP A 36 18.14 6.65 -1.46
CA ASP A 36 18.78 7.18 -0.25
C ASP A 36 17.78 7.86 0.70
N LEU A 37 16.64 8.32 0.17
CA LEU A 37 15.55 8.86 0.98
C LEU A 37 14.96 7.79 1.88
N LEU A 38 14.67 6.62 1.31
CA LEU A 38 14.12 5.49 2.04
C LEU A 38 15.20 4.80 2.87
N VAL A 39 16.37 4.51 2.31
CA VAL A 39 17.48 3.81 2.99
C VAL A 39 17.84 4.46 4.31
N LYS A 40 18.01 5.79 4.32
CA LYS A 40 18.37 6.53 5.54
C LYS A 40 17.27 6.56 6.59
N SER A 41 16.02 6.21 6.26
CA SER A 41 14.96 6.11 7.27
C SER A 41 15.12 4.84 8.12
N TYR A 42 15.61 3.73 7.54
CA TYR A 42 15.68 2.42 8.20
C TYR A 42 17.09 1.87 8.43
N LYS A 43 18.12 2.35 7.73
CA LYS A 43 19.53 2.02 7.97
C LYS A 43 20.27 3.19 8.64
N ASP A 44 21.19 2.86 9.54
CA ASP A 44 22.13 3.81 10.16
C ASP A 44 23.35 4.09 9.26
N GLU A 45 24.29 4.91 9.75
CA GLU A 45 25.52 5.27 9.03
C GLU A 45 26.45 4.07 8.78
N ASN A 46 26.29 2.97 9.53
CA ASN A 46 27.03 1.73 9.36
C ASN A 46 26.33 0.75 8.40
N GLY A 47 25.14 1.11 7.89
CA GLY A 47 24.32 0.24 7.06
C GLY A 47 23.50 -0.79 7.84
N CYS A 48 23.47 -0.69 9.18
CA CYS A 48 22.69 -1.57 10.04
C CYS A 48 21.24 -1.10 10.17
N PHE A 49 20.29 -2.04 10.27
CA PHE A 49 18.90 -1.71 10.56
C PHE A 49 18.76 -1.03 11.93
N LYS A 50 18.03 0.09 11.97
CA LYS A 50 17.85 0.89 13.20
C LYS A 50 17.00 0.12 14.22
N SER A 51 17.33 0.27 15.50
CA SER A 51 16.72 -0.51 16.59
C SER A 51 15.25 -0.20 16.86
N PHE A 52 14.75 0.99 16.52
CA PHE A 52 13.33 1.33 16.72
C PHE A 52 12.39 0.62 15.74
N LEU A 53 12.94 -0.02 14.71
CA LEU A 53 12.15 -0.70 13.67
C LEU A 53 11.47 -1.96 14.19
N PHE A 54 12.07 -2.64 15.17
CA PHE A 54 11.59 -3.93 15.67
C PHE A 54 10.20 -3.84 16.32
N ASP A 55 9.85 -2.69 16.89
CA ASP A 55 8.55 -2.46 17.54
C ASP A 55 7.53 -1.77 16.63
N ASN A 56 7.95 -1.26 15.46
CA ASN A 56 7.10 -0.47 14.56
C ASN A 56 6.53 -1.32 13.41
N ILE A 57 5.55 -2.17 13.73
CA ILE A 57 4.91 -3.06 12.74
C ILE A 57 4.20 -2.30 11.61
N LYS A 58 3.56 -1.16 11.92
CA LYS A 58 2.94 -0.31 10.89
C LYS A 58 3.99 0.25 9.92
N GLY A 59 5.14 0.64 10.46
CA GLY A 59 6.33 1.01 9.72
C GLY A 59 6.86 -0.11 8.84
N MET A 60 6.96 -1.33 9.38
CA MET A 60 7.37 -2.52 8.62
C MET A 60 6.43 -2.80 7.44
N LEU A 61 5.11 -2.72 7.66
CA LEU A 61 4.13 -2.89 6.58
C LEU A 61 4.35 -1.85 5.48
N SER A 62 4.60 -0.60 5.86
CA SER A 62 4.79 0.48 4.89
C SER A 62 6.10 0.35 4.12
N LEU A 63 7.16 -0.08 4.81
CA LEU A 63 8.46 -0.38 4.20
C LEU A 63 8.35 -1.54 3.21
N TYR A 64 7.66 -2.61 3.61
CA TYR A 64 7.38 -3.76 2.75
C TYR A 64 6.65 -3.32 1.48
N GLU A 65 5.58 -2.53 1.60
CA GLU A 65 4.82 -2.03 0.44
C GLU A 65 5.66 -1.10 -0.45
N ALA A 66 6.48 -0.23 0.13
CA ALA A 66 7.37 0.66 -0.61
C ALA A 66 8.47 -0.11 -1.37
N SER A 67 8.89 -1.27 -0.85
CA SER A 67 9.97 -2.05 -1.46
C SER A 67 9.63 -2.62 -2.84
N PHE A 68 8.35 -2.76 -3.19
CA PHE A 68 7.91 -3.21 -4.51
C PHE A 68 8.12 -2.19 -5.63
N LEU A 69 8.58 -0.99 -5.29
CA LEU A 69 8.94 0.07 -6.24
C LEU A 69 10.45 0.23 -6.42
N ALA A 70 11.24 -0.77 -5.99
CA ALA A 70 12.66 -0.83 -6.27
C ALA A 70 12.91 -0.86 -7.79
N MET A 71 13.97 -0.17 -8.21
CA MET A 71 14.51 -0.22 -9.57
C MET A 71 15.74 -1.13 -9.62
N ASP A 72 16.16 -1.51 -10.83
CA ASP A 72 17.38 -2.31 -11.03
C ASP A 72 18.60 -1.62 -10.38
N GLY A 73 19.34 -2.36 -9.53
CA GLY A 73 20.51 -1.86 -8.80
C GLY A 73 20.20 -1.16 -7.46
N GLU A 74 18.98 -1.29 -6.96
CA GLU A 74 18.58 -0.82 -5.63
C GLU A 74 18.50 -1.95 -4.59
N ASP A 75 19.55 -2.78 -4.53
CA ASP A 75 19.64 -3.97 -3.66
C ASP A 75 19.32 -3.69 -2.19
N GLU A 76 19.58 -2.49 -1.68
CA GLU A 76 19.26 -2.13 -0.30
C GLU A 76 17.73 -2.10 -0.06
N ILE A 77 16.93 -1.78 -1.08
CA ILE A 77 15.46 -1.83 -0.99
C ILE A 77 14.99 -3.30 -0.97
N ASP A 78 15.69 -4.20 -1.67
CA ASP A 78 15.42 -5.63 -1.58
C ASP A 78 15.76 -6.18 -0.18
N ASP A 79 16.85 -5.71 0.45
CA ASP A 79 17.13 -6.03 1.86
C ASP A 79 15.98 -5.58 2.77
N ALA A 80 15.44 -4.39 2.52
CA ALA A 80 14.32 -3.85 3.28
C ALA A 80 13.04 -4.70 3.13
N LYS A 81 12.81 -5.25 1.93
CA LYS A 81 11.73 -6.20 1.66
C LYS A 81 11.89 -7.46 2.48
N GLU A 82 13.07 -8.09 2.47
CA GLU A 82 13.31 -9.32 3.23
C GLU A 82 13.18 -9.08 4.74
N PHE A 83 13.78 -7.99 5.22
CA PHE A 83 13.71 -7.60 6.62
C PHE A 83 12.27 -7.38 7.08
N SER A 84 11.50 -6.56 6.36
CA SER A 84 10.10 -6.28 6.70
C SER A 84 9.22 -7.53 6.59
N LEU A 85 9.38 -8.34 5.54
CA LEU A 85 8.66 -9.60 5.34
C LEU A 85 8.82 -10.53 6.55
N LYS A 86 10.04 -10.67 7.08
CA LYS A 86 10.29 -11.49 8.26
C LYS A 86 9.52 -10.99 9.49
N HIS A 87 9.61 -9.70 9.78
CA HIS A 87 8.94 -9.10 10.95
C HIS A 87 7.42 -9.14 10.84
N LEU A 88 6.87 -8.93 9.64
CA LEU A 88 5.44 -9.06 9.39
C LEU A 88 4.95 -10.49 9.61
N ASN A 89 5.68 -11.50 9.14
CA ASN A 89 5.36 -12.90 9.40
C ASN A 89 5.43 -13.25 10.89
N ASP A 90 6.43 -12.74 11.61
CA ASP A 90 6.57 -12.96 13.05
C ASP A 90 5.41 -12.29 13.83
N PHE A 91 5.00 -11.08 13.43
CA PHE A 91 3.79 -10.44 13.96
C PHE A 91 2.54 -11.28 13.71
N MET A 92 2.35 -11.80 12.50
CA MET A 92 1.19 -12.62 12.15
C MET A 92 1.14 -13.94 12.94
N ARG A 93 2.28 -14.50 13.35
CA ARG A 93 2.34 -15.74 14.15
C ARG A 93 2.10 -15.50 15.63
N SER A 94 2.62 -14.41 16.18
CA SER A 94 2.70 -14.21 17.64
C SER A 94 1.74 -13.15 18.17
N ASN A 95 1.29 -12.21 17.35
CA ASN A 95 0.60 -11.01 17.80
C ASN A 95 -0.60 -10.61 16.92
N SER A 96 -1.06 -11.45 15.98
CA SER A 96 -2.15 -11.09 15.07
C SER A 96 -3.45 -10.70 15.79
N SER A 97 -3.69 -11.22 16.99
CA SER A 97 -4.90 -10.94 17.77
C SER A 97 -4.88 -9.60 18.49
N THR A 98 -3.72 -8.94 18.63
CA THR A 98 -3.64 -7.65 19.35
C THR A 98 -4.15 -6.48 18.52
N ASN A 99 -4.07 -6.59 17.19
CA ASN A 99 -4.67 -5.62 16.26
C ASN A 99 -5.21 -6.37 15.01
N PRO A 100 -6.48 -6.80 15.04
CA PRO A 100 -7.08 -7.56 13.96
C PRO A 100 -7.10 -6.83 12.61
N LEU A 101 -7.30 -5.51 12.61
CA LEU A 101 -7.27 -4.70 11.40
C LEU A 101 -5.88 -4.68 10.77
N LEU A 102 -4.86 -4.38 11.58
CA LEU A 102 -3.49 -4.39 11.10
C LEU A 102 -3.09 -5.78 10.60
N ALA A 103 -3.50 -6.84 11.29
CA ALA A 103 -3.27 -8.22 10.85
C ALA A 103 -3.95 -8.51 9.49
N GLN A 104 -5.17 -8.01 9.26
CA GLN A 104 -5.84 -8.12 7.96
C GLN A 104 -5.08 -7.37 6.87
N HIS A 105 -4.62 -6.14 7.13
CA HIS A 105 -3.83 -5.37 6.17
C HIS A 105 -2.50 -6.04 5.84
N ILE A 106 -1.83 -6.63 6.83
CA ILE A 106 -0.61 -7.41 6.64
C ILE A 106 -0.89 -8.66 5.81
N ALA A 107 -1.94 -9.42 6.13
CA ALA A 107 -2.30 -10.62 5.38
C ALA A 107 -2.51 -10.30 3.89
N MET A 108 -3.22 -9.22 3.58
CA MET A 108 -3.39 -8.77 2.20
C MET A 108 -2.07 -8.35 1.55
N ALA A 109 -1.19 -7.64 2.25
CA ALA A 109 0.11 -7.23 1.73
C ALA A 109 0.99 -8.41 1.36
N LEU A 110 1.00 -9.42 2.22
CA LEU A 110 1.74 -10.66 2.01
C LEU A 110 1.16 -11.51 0.87
N GLU A 111 -0.14 -11.46 0.63
CA GLU A 111 -0.78 -12.10 -0.52
C GLU A 111 -0.47 -11.35 -1.83
N LEU A 112 -0.72 -10.04 -1.85
CA LEU A 112 -0.45 -9.18 -3.00
C LEU A 112 -0.10 -7.76 -2.52
N PRO A 113 1.05 -7.18 -2.89
CA PRO A 113 1.42 -5.83 -2.50
C PRO A 113 0.50 -4.78 -3.12
N LEU A 114 0.34 -3.63 -2.44
CA LEU A 114 -0.45 -2.49 -2.88
C LEU A 114 -0.14 -2.07 -4.32
N HIS A 115 1.15 -2.01 -4.69
CA HIS A 115 1.57 -1.63 -6.04
C HIS A 115 1.02 -2.56 -7.13
N HIS A 116 0.69 -3.82 -6.79
CA HIS A 116 0.20 -4.83 -7.73
C HIS A 116 -1.31 -5.05 -7.66
N ARG A 117 -2.03 -4.50 -6.67
CA ARG A 117 -3.49 -4.70 -6.61
C ARG A 117 -4.24 -3.72 -7.50
N ILE A 118 -5.46 -4.11 -7.85
CA ILE A 118 -6.40 -3.26 -8.56
C ILE A 118 -6.84 -2.11 -7.64
N PRO A 119 -6.58 -0.84 -7.97
CA PRO A 119 -6.87 0.30 -7.09
C PRO A 119 -8.34 0.38 -6.65
N LYS A 120 -9.25 -0.01 -7.54
CA LYS A 120 -10.69 0.00 -7.26
C LYS A 120 -11.10 -1.00 -6.18
N PHE A 121 -10.46 -2.16 -6.14
CA PHE A 121 -10.71 -3.14 -5.08
C PHE A 121 -10.19 -2.63 -3.74
N GLN A 122 -9.01 -2.00 -3.72
CA GLN A 122 -8.47 -1.36 -2.53
C GLN A 122 -9.40 -0.25 -2.00
N ALA A 123 -9.93 0.60 -2.89
CA ALA A 123 -10.86 1.66 -2.50
C ALA A 123 -12.15 1.11 -1.87
N GLN A 124 -12.70 0.02 -2.42
CA GLN A 124 -13.87 -0.66 -1.85
C GLN A 124 -13.60 -1.18 -0.44
N MET A 125 -12.47 -1.87 -0.25
CA MET A 125 -12.07 -2.37 1.06
C MET A 125 -11.86 -1.24 2.07
N PHE A 126 -11.17 -0.18 1.68
CA PHE A 126 -10.91 0.96 2.55
C PHE A 126 -12.20 1.65 3.01
N ILE A 127 -13.18 1.82 2.11
CA ILE A 127 -14.49 2.40 2.45
C ILE A 127 -15.24 1.49 3.43
N GLU A 128 -15.17 0.18 3.24
CA GLU A 128 -15.81 -0.77 4.16
C GLU A 128 -15.15 -0.75 5.54
N ASP A 129 -13.82 -0.82 5.60
CA ASP A 129 -13.06 -0.70 6.85
C ASP A 129 -13.41 0.61 7.58
N SER A 130 -13.47 1.74 6.85
CA SER A 130 -13.78 3.07 7.42
C SER A 130 -15.19 3.19 8.02
N ARG A 131 -16.12 2.29 7.67
CA ARG A 131 -17.48 2.28 8.23
C ARG A 131 -17.57 1.54 9.55
N HIS A 132 -16.71 0.56 9.75
CA HIS A 132 -16.80 -0.38 10.87
C HIS A 132 -15.72 -0.14 11.92
N ILE A 133 -14.72 0.69 11.62
CA ILE A 133 -13.54 0.89 12.46
C ILE A 133 -13.47 2.36 12.88
N GLU A 134 -13.78 2.61 14.15
CA GLU A 134 -13.81 3.95 14.74
C GLU A 134 -12.43 4.65 14.72
N GLU A 135 -11.34 3.88 14.68
CA GLU A 135 -9.97 4.39 14.58
C GLU A 135 -9.66 5.02 13.21
N ILE A 136 -10.42 4.66 12.17
CA ILE A 136 -10.29 5.24 10.83
C ILE A 136 -11.16 6.51 10.76
N ASN A 137 -10.56 7.64 11.13
CA ASN A 137 -11.23 8.94 11.07
C ASN A 137 -11.19 9.53 9.65
N VAL A 138 -12.13 9.10 8.80
CA VAL A 138 -12.31 9.63 7.44
C VAL A 138 -13.55 10.51 7.39
N ASP A 139 -13.44 11.66 6.73
CA ASP A 139 -14.55 12.59 6.52
C ASP A 139 -15.72 11.86 5.83
N SER A 140 -16.93 12.02 6.38
CA SER A 140 -18.13 11.37 5.85
C SER A 140 -18.41 11.74 4.39
N ILE A 141 -18.05 12.95 3.96
CA ILE A 141 -18.18 13.42 2.58
C ILE A 141 -17.26 12.61 1.65
N VAL A 142 -16.05 12.28 2.11
CA VAL A 142 -15.10 11.46 1.34
C VAL A 142 -15.62 10.03 1.19
N LEU A 143 -16.19 9.46 2.24
CA LEU A 143 -16.82 8.13 2.18
C LEU A 143 -18.04 8.09 1.27
N GLU A 144 -18.89 9.12 1.33
CA GLU A 144 -20.05 9.25 0.44
C GLU A 144 -19.62 9.37 -1.01
N LEU A 145 -18.64 10.23 -1.31
CA LEU A 145 -18.10 10.39 -2.65
C LEU A 145 -17.53 9.07 -3.20
N GLY A 146 -16.73 8.37 -2.40
CA GLY A 146 -16.17 7.07 -2.79
C GLY A 146 -17.25 6.03 -3.07
N GLN A 147 -18.31 5.98 -2.27
CA GLN A 147 -19.42 5.06 -2.48
C GLN A 147 -20.22 5.38 -3.76
N LEU A 148 -20.43 6.66 -4.06
CA LEU A 148 -21.09 7.10 -5.28
C LEU A 148 -20.28 6.72 -6.52
N ASP A 149 -18.95 6.91 -6.50
CA ASP A 149 -18.06 6.53 -7.60
C ASP A 149 -18.09 5.01 -7.87
N ILE A 150 -18.05 4.20 -6.81
CA ILE A 150 -18.18 2.74 -6.91
C ILE A 150 -19.50 2.36 -7.56
N ASN A 151 -20.62 2.93 -7.11
CA ASN A 151 -21.95 2.62 -7.62
C ASN A 151 -22.09 3.03 -9.10
N MET A 152 -21.62 4.22 -9.44
CA MET A 152 -21.64 4.72 -10.82
C MET A 152 -20.85 3.79 -11.74
N THR A 153 -19.63 3.44 -11.35
CA THR A 153 -18.77 2.63 -12.20
C THR A 153 -19.25 1.17 -12.27
N GLN A 154 -19.84 0.62 -11.20
CA GLN A 154 -20.50 -0.70 -11.25
C GLN A 154 -21.68 -0.73 -12.23
N SER A 155 -22.45 0.36 -12.32
CA SER A 155 -23.55 0.48 -13.28
C SER A 155 -23.05 0.43 -14.73
N ILE A 156 -21.93 1.10 -15.01
CA ILE A 156 -21.26 1.06 -16.31
C ILE A 156 -20.82 -0.37 -16.64
N TYR A 157 -20.09 -1.03 -15.74
CA TYR A 157 -19.61 -2.40 -15.95
C TYR A 157 -20.74 -3.41 -16.19
N LYS A 158 -21.86 -3.28 -15.48
CA LYS A 158 -23.04 -4.14 -15.70
C LYS A 158 -23.61 -3.96 -17.11
N ARG A 159 -23.66 -2.72 -17.61
CA ARG A 159 -24.13 -2.43 -18.98
C ARG A 159 -23.17 -3.00 -20.02
N GLU A 160 -21.86 -2.79 -19.85
CA GLU A 160 -20.84 -3.34 -20.75
C GLU A 160 -20.90 -4.87 -20.78
N LEU A 161 -21.04 -5.51 -19.61
CA LEU A 161 -21.17 -6.95 -19.51
C LEU A 161 -22.44 -7.47 -20.22
N GLN A 162 -23.57 -6.76 -20.11
CA GLN A 162 -24.80 -7.11 -20.83
C GLN A 162 -24.60 -7.07 -22.35
N GLU A 163 -23.96 -6.02 -22.87
CA GLU A 163 -23.69 -5.91 -24.30
C GLU A 163 -22.73 -7.02 -24.77
N ILE A 164 -21.61 -7.22 -24.09
CA ILE A 164 -20.65 -8.29 -24.43
C ILE A 164 -21.32 -9.67 -24.41
N SER A 165 -22.13 -9.94 -23.39
CA SER A 165 -22.87 -11.22 -23.28
C SER A 165 -23.84 -11.40 -24.45
N LYS A 166 -24.54 -10.33 -24.85
CA LYS A 166 -25.44 -10.36 -26.00
C LYS A 166 -24.69 -10.62 -27.31
N TYR A 167 -23.54 -9.97 -27.52
CA TYR A 167 -22.70 -10.22 -28.70
C TYR A 167 -22.19 -11.67 -28.74
N ALA A 168 -21.66 -12.18 -27.63
CA ALA A 168 -21.18 -13.56 -27.54
C ALA A 168 -22.28 -14.59 -27.84
N LEU A 169 -23.49 -14.38 -27.31
CA LEU A 169 -24.64 -15.26 -27.60
C LEU A 169 -25.04 -15.24 -29.09
N LEU A 170 -24.96 -14.08 -29.75
CA LEU A 170 -25.26 -13.96 -31.17
C LEU A 170 -24.21 -14.64 -32.06
N GLU A 171 -22.97 -14.79 -31.61
CA GLU A 171 -21.94 -15.57 -32.31
C GLU A 171 -22.19 -17.07 -32.16
N ILE A 172 -22.52 -17.55 -30.95
CA ILE A 172 -22.84 -18.96 -30.69
C ILE A 172 -24.05 -19.43 -31.49
N ILE A 173 -25.05 -18.58 -31.70
CA ILE A 173 -26.27 -18.94 -32.45
C ILE A 173 -26.03 -19.00 -33.97
N LYS A 174 -24.90 -18.49 -34.48
CA LYS A 174 -24.58 -18.48 -35.91
C LYS A 174 -23.77 -19.71 -36.37
N GLU A 175 -23.25 -20.51 -35.44
CA GLU A 175 -22.63 -21.83 -35.69
C GLU A 175 -23.66 -22.96 -35.61
#